data_AF-A0A803LPU2-F1
#
_entry.id   AF-A0A803LPU2-F1
#
_cell.length_a   1.000
_cell.length_b   1.000
_cell.length_c   1.000
_cell.angle_alpha   90.00
_cell.angle_beta   90.00
_cell.angle_gamma   90.00
#
_symmetry.space_group_name_H-M   'P 1'
#
loop_
_entity.id
_entity.type
_entity.pdbx_description
1 polymer ?
#
loop_
_entity_poly.entity_id
_entity_poly.type
_entity_poly.pdbx_seq_one_letter_code
_entity_poly.pdbx_strand_id
1 'polypeptide(L)'
;MPISQLSSSRANFAMNDESFPKFSTKTHVKSSHNSPKFTHLSPKTIRRVRQVIKPPSQEPLHEMRSFSRRVRRFFDENSCKFRVFMTWISSIKSFGDREKFTIESLFKFHPNACLIIVSNSMDSNRGSQILEPFVRLNFKVMAVSPDFKFIFKNTMAAIWYQQLEKGNVKPGEISLGQNLSNLLRLSLLYKYGGVYMDTDFIVIKRLDTLRNVIGAQTVDPKTKNWSRLNNALMIFDKKHPLLIKFIVEFALTFDGNKWGHNGPYLVSRVVERVTNSSTKGGASKFTVLPPSAFYVVEWGKVGDLFRKPMDELHQKWLDDKIDQIERDSYAIHLWNRQSREIKVEDGSIIRHLMKKACVFCNVSRTIS
;
A
#
# COMPACT_ATOMS: atom_id res chain seq x y z
N MET A 1 5.00 43.73 -56.45
CA MET A 1 4.48 42.68 -57.36
C MET A 1 5.12 41.35 -56.96
N PRO A 2 4.41 40.20 -56.94
CA PRO A 2 2.97 39.95 -56.81
C PRO A 2 2.60 39.08 -55.57
N ILE A 3 1.45 39.30 -54.90
CA ILE A 3 0.14 38.55 -54.92
C ILE A 3 0.24 37.16 -54.24
N SER A 4 -0.43 36.86 -53.12
CA SER A 4 -1.88 36.52 -52.96
C SER A 4 -2.32 36.62 -51.47
N GLN A 5 -3.47 37.21 -51.08
CA GLN A 5 -4.84 36.63 -50.98
C GLN A 5 -4.89 35.26 -50.25
N LEU A 6 -5.76 34.93 -49.28
CA LEU A 6 -7.06 35.44 -48.83
C LEU A 6 -7.51 34.67 -47.56
N SER A 7 -8.33 35.35 -46.75
CA SER A 7 -9.47 34.84 -45.95
C SER A 7 -9.26 34.15 -44.59
N SER A 8 -9.99 34.73 -43.63
CA SER A 8 -10.35 34.20 -42.33
C SER A 8 -11.37 33.05 -42.44
N SER A 9 -11.22 32.03 -41.61
CA SER A 9 -12.31 31.14 -41.22
C SER A 9 -12.47 31.13 -39.70
N ARG A 10 -13.51 31.81 -39.23
CA ARG A 10 -14.18 31.48 -37.97
C ARG A 10 -14.82 30.11 -38.15
N ALA A 11 -14.51 29.18 -37.26
CA ALA A 11 -15.33 27.99 -37.05
C ALA A 11 -15.81 28.00 -35.59
N ASN A 12 -17.07 28.37 -35.43
CA ASN A 12 -17.86 28.15 -34.23
C ASN A 12 -17.88 26.65 -33.92
N PHE A 13 -17.59 26.27 -32.68
CA PHE A 13 -18.17 25.05 -32.13
C PHE A 13 -19.03 25.42 -30.93
N ALA A 14 -20.32 25.21 -31.14
CA ALA A 14 -21.41 25.55 -30.25
C ALA A 14 -21.33 24.81 -28.92
N MET A 15 -21.68 25.53 -27.85
CA MET A 15 -22.20 24.94 -26.63
C MET A 15 -23.52 24.26 -26.96
N ASN A 16 -23.60 22.95 -26.77
CA ASN A 16 -24.87 22.27 -26.55
C ASN A 16 -24.85 21.68 -25.14
N ASP A 17 -25.60 22.35 -24.26
CA ASP A 17 -26.29 21.70 -23.15
C ASP A 17 -27.31 20.67 -23.70
N GLU A 18 -27.81 19.83 -22.80
CA GLU A 18 -28.75 18.70 -22.97
C GLU A 18 -28.07 17.34 -23.20
N SER A 19 -28.22 16.30 -22.38
CA SER A 19 -29.15 16.04 -21.28
C SER A 19 -28.61 14.88 -20.43
N PHE A 20 -28.75 14.96 -19.11
CA PHE A 20 -28.59 13.82 -18.22
C PHE A 20 -29.68 12.78 -18.54
N PRO A 21 -29.37 11.48 -18.67
CA PRO A 21 -30.41 10.47 -18.77
C PRO A 21 -31.17 10.41 -17.43
N LYS A 22 -32.39 10.97 -17.43
CA LYS A 22 -33.42 10.71 -16.43
C LYS A 22 -33.68 9.20 -16.42
N PHE A 23 -33.46 8.56 -15.27
CA PHE A 23 -33.90 7.18 -15.06
C PHE A 23 -35.44 7.14 -15.11
N SER A 24 -35.98 6.78 -16.27
CA SER A 24 -37.37 6.39 -16.43
C SER A 24 -37.53 4.97 -15.87
N THR A 25 -38.31 4.86 -14.79
CA THR A 25 -38.85 3.59 -14.31
C THR A 25 -39.93 3.12 -15.28
N LYS A 26 -39.50 2.48 -16.39
CA LYS A 26 -40.26 1.51 -17.20
C LYS A 26 -39.43 1.17 -18.44
N THR A 27 -38.57 0.16 -18.32
CA THR A 27 -38.11 -0.61 -19.47
C THR A 27 -38.54 -2.05 -19.25
N HIS A 28 -39.44 -2.51 -20.12
CA HIS A 28 -39.83 -3.91 -20.23
C HIS A 28 -38.57 -4.76 -20.43
N VAL A 29 -38.25 -5.55 -19.42
CA VAL A 29 -37.26 -6.63 -19.49
C VAL A 29 -37.80 -7.65 -20.50
N LYS A 30 -37.26 -7.65 -21.72
CA LYS A 30 -37.29 -8.86 -22.55
C LYS A 30 -36.40 -9.88 -21.84
N SER A 31 -37.00 -10.94 -21.32
CA SER A 31 -36.29 -12.06 -20.72
C SER A 31 -35.45 -12.75 -21.78
N SER A 32 -34.16 -12.42 -21.86
CA SER A 32 -33.19 -13.37 -22.39
C SER A 32 -32.72 -14.23 -21.22
N HIS A 33 -33.20 -15.47 -21.19
CA HIS A 33 -32.59 -16.51 -20.37
C HIS A 33 -31.21 -16.82 -20.94
N ASN A 34 -30.22 -16.01 -20.59
CA ASN A 34 -28.82 -16.39 -20.69
C ASN A 34 -28.18 -16.12 -19.33
N SER A 35 -28.12 -17.17 -18.53
CA SER A 35 -27.26 -17.27 -17.36
C SER A 35 -25.88 -16.71 -17.71
N PRO A 36 -25.24 -15.88 -16.87
CA PRO A 36 -23.88 -15.45 -17.14
C PRO A 36 -23.02 -16.71 -17.27
N LYS A 37 -22.40 -16.91 -18.43
CA LYS A 37 -21.46 -18.02 -18.65
C LYS A 37 -20.26 -17.79 -17.73
N PHE A 38 -20.33 -18.32 -16.50
CA PHE A 38 -19.18 -18.44 -15.63
C PHE A 38 -18.18 -19.34 -16.35
N THR A 39 -17.12 -18.75 -16.88
CA THR A 39 -15.99 -19.52 -17.38
C THR A 39 -15.26 -20.06 -16.16
N HIS A 40 -15.60 -21.28 -15.76
CA HIS A 40 -14.95 -21.98 -14.66
C HIS A 40 -13.44 -21.97 -14.88
N LEU A 41 -12.70 -21.53 -13.87
CA LEU A 41 -11.23 -21.55 -13.91
C LEU A 41 -10.72 -22.97 -14.10
N SER A 42 -9.63 -23.10 -14.87
CA SER A 42 -8.96 -24.39 -15.02
C SER A 42 -8.51 -24.95 -13.66
N PRO A 43 -8.49 -26.30 -13.48
CA PRO A 43 -7.98 -26.92 -12.25
C PRO A 43 -6.56 -26.46 -11.89
N LYS A 44 -5.70 -26.20 -12.88
CA LYS A 44 -4.35 -25.66 -12.70
C LYS A 44 -4.38 -24.26 -12.08
N THR A 45 -5.26 -23.39 -12.55
CA THR A 45 -5.43 -22.04 -12.01
C THR A 45 -5.95 -22.09 -10.57
N ILE A 46 -6.94 -22.95 -10.29
CA ILE A 46 -7.47 -23.15 -8.93
C ILE A 46 -6.36 -23.65 -7.98
N ARG A 47 -5.50 -24.57 -8.43
CA ARG A 47 -4.34 -25.02 -7.63
C ARG A 47 -3.37 -23.88 -7.31
N ARG A 48 -3.04 -23.02 -8.29
CA ARG A 48 -2.18 -21.84 -8.08
C ARG A 48 -2.81 -20.85 -7.10
N VAL A 49 -4.10 -20.56 -7.23
CA VAL A 49 -4.86 -19.73 -6.28
C VAL A 49 -4.76 -20.32 -4.87
N ARG A 50 -4.99 -21.63 -4.72
CA ARG A 50 -4.87 -22.32 -3.43
C ARG A 50 -3.47 -22.25 -2.84
N GLN A 51 -2.41 -22.35 -3.64
CA GLN A 51 -1.02 -22.23 -3.14
C GLN A 51 -0.70 -20.84 -2.57
N VAL A 52 -1.25 -19.78 -3.16
CA VAL A 52 -1.05 -18.41 -2.67
C VAL A 52 -1.86 -18.17 -1.39
N ILE A 53 -3.09 -18.68 -1.35
CA ILE A 53 -4.03 -18.47 -0.25
C ILE A 53 -3.74 -19.40 0.95
N LYS A 54 -3.26 -20.61 0.69
CA LYS A 54 -2.89 -21.64 1.66
C LYS A 54 -1.52 -22.19 1.24
N PRO A 55 -0.41 -21.68 1.80
CA PRO A 55 0.91 -22.24 1.54
C PRO A 55 0.94 -23.72 1.98
N PRO A 56 1.81 -24.55 1.35
CA PRO A 56 1.88 -25.97 1.67
C PRO A 56 2.21 -26.18 3.14
N SER A 57 1.28 -26.83 3.85
CA SER A 57 1.49 -27.39 5.17
C SER A 57 2.56 -28.47 5.08
N GLN A 58 3.74 -28.20 5.61
CA GLN A 58 4.58 -29.27 6.14
C GLN A 58 4.26 -29.35 7.62
N GLU A 59 3.75 -30.52 8.02
CA GLU A 59 3.38 -30.97 9.37
C GLU A 59 1.89 -30.86 9.76
N PRO A 60 1.25 -31.99 10.10
CA PRO A 60 -0.05 -32.01 10.75
C PRO A 60 0.14 -31.90 12.27
N LEU A 61 -0.04 -30.71 12.83
CA LEU A 61 -0.32 -30.60 14.27
C LEU A 61 -1.51 -29.66 14.52
N HIS A 62 -2.47 -30.27 15.20
CA HIS A 62 -3.82 -29.91 15.62
C HIS A 62 -4.05 -28.52 16.26
N GLU A 63 -3.10 -27.57 16.16
CA GLU A 63 -3.20 -26.21 16.71
C GLU A 63 -2.56 -25.16 15.78
N MET A 64 -3.18 -24.90 14.62
CA MET A 64 -3.04 -23.57 13.99
C MET A 64 -3.50 -22.52 15.01
N ARG A 65 -2.55 -21.97 15.76
CA ARG A 65 -2.71 -20.86 16.68
C ARG A 65 -3.40 -19.72 15.92
N SER A 66 -4.73 -19.62 16.06
CA SER A 66 -5.57 -18.68 15.33
C SER A 66 -4.89 -17.31 15.23
N PHE A 67 -4.72 -16.77 14.02
CA PHE A 67 -4.19 -15.43 13.77
C PHE A 67 -4.77 -14.43 14.79
N SER A 68 -6.08 -14.52 15.06
CA SER A 68 -6.78 -13.69 16.03
C SER A 68 -6.21 -13.78 17.46
N ARG A 69 -5.91 -15.00 17.94
CA ARG A 69 -5.35 -15.27 19.26
C ARG A 69 -3.93 -14.73 19.37
N ARG A 70 -3.09 -14.96 18.35
CA ARG A 70 -1.70 -14.48 18.32
C ARG A 70 -1.62 -12.96 18.29
N VAL A 71 -2.40 -12.32 17.40
CA VAL A 71 -2.45 -10.86 17.29
C VAL A 71 -2.98 -10.23 18.58
N ARG A 72 -4.05 -10.78 19.17
CA ARG A 72 -4.59 -10.31 20.45
C ARG A 72 -3.55 -10.41 21.56
N ARG A 73 -2.97 -11.61 21.76
CA ARG A 73 -1.93 -11.85 22.76
C ARG A 73 -0.77 -10.87 22.60
N PHE A 74 -0.26 -10.72 21.37
CA PHE A 74 0.83 -9.78 21.08
C PHE A 74 0.48 -8.34 21.46
N PHE A 75 -0.74 -7.88 21.17
CA PHE A 75 -1.15 -6.52 21.55
C PHE A 75 -1.37 -6.33 23.04
N ASP A 76 -1.93 -7.33 23.72
CA ASP A 76 -2.24 -7.29 25.16
C ASP A 76 -0.95 -7.33 25.99
N GLU A 77 -0.04 -8.28 25.70
CA GLU A 77 1.26 -8.43 26.41
C GLU A 77 2.15 -7.19 26.27
N ASN A 78 2.00 -6.42 25.19
CA ASN A 78 2.89 -5.31 24.86
C ASN A 78 2.27 -3.92 25.06
N SER A 79 1.01 -3.83 25.55
CA SER A 79 0.30 -2.56 25.73
C SER A 79 0.34 -1.65 24.49
N CYS A 80 0.02 -2.22 23.32
CA CYS A 80 0.27 -1.61 22.01
C CYS A 80 -0.64 -0.40 21.70
N LYS A 81 -0.17 0.81 22.03
CA LYS A 81 -0.81 2.09 21.67
C LYS A 81 -0.62 2.44 20.19
N PHE A 82 0.60 2.27 19.66
CA PHE A 82 0.93 2.55 18.27
C PHE A 82 1.14 1.25 17.49
N ARG A 83 0.18 0.92 16.63
CA ARG A 83 0.12 -0.35 15.90
C ARG A 83 0.49 -0.13 14.44
N VAL A 84 1.43 -0.91 13.94
CA VAL A 84 1.90 -0.84 12.56
C VAL A 84 1.75 -2.21 11.92
N PHE A 85 1.26 -2.22 10.68
CA PHE A 85 1.09 -3.42 9.88
C PHE A 85 1.89 -3.31 8.60
N MET A 86 2.63 -4.37 8.28
CA MET A 86 3.25 -4.59 6.97
C MET A 86 2.70 -5.89 6.39
N THR A 87 2.73 -6.04 5.07
CA THR A 87 2.44 -7.32 4.42
C THR A 87 3.66 -7.81 3.64
N TRP A 88 3.94 -9.12 3.72
CA TRP A 88 5.00 -9.75 2.93
C TRP A 88 4.50 -11.07 2.37
N ILE A 89 4.17 -11.08 1.07
CA ILE A 89 3.62 -12.26 0.37
C ILE A 89 4.68 -12.95 -0.50
N SER A 90 5.88 -12.35 -0.61
CA SER A 90 7.01 -12.89 -1.34
C SER A 90 7.71 -14.02 -0.57
N SER A 91 8.66 -14.69 -1.22
CA SER A 91 9.53 -15.67 -0.57
C SER A 91 10.31 -15.03 0.59
N ILE A 92 10.55 -15.79 1.65
CA ILE A 92 11.44 -15.36 2.74
C ILE A 92 12.87 -15.11 2.24
N LYS A 93 13.29 -15.77 1.15
CA LYS A 93 14.63 -15.59 0.57
C LYS A 93 14.85 -14.18 0.03
N SER A 94 13.80 -13.47 -0.34
CA SER A 94 13.89 -12.09 -0.84
C SER A 94 13.67 -11.04 0.25
N PHE A 95 13.48 -11.44 1.52
CA PHE A 95 13.39 -10.50 2.63
C PHE A 95 14.81 -10.13 3.07
N GLY A 96 15.33 -9.02 2.53
CA GLY A 96 16.73 -8.66 2.62
C GLY A 96 17.01 -7.51 3.58
N ASP A 97 18.20 -6.93 3.43
CA ASP A 97 18.65 -5.83 4.29
C ASP A 97 17.85 -4.54 4.07
N ARG A 98 17.25 -4.37 2.89
CA ARG A 98 16.33 -3.25 2.59
C ARG A 98 15.06 -3.32 3.43
N GLU A 99 14.41 -4.48 3.47
CA GLU A 99 13.22 -4.66 4.29
C GLU A 99 13.54 -4.63 5.79
N LYS A 100 14.69 -5.14 6.21
CA LYS A 100 15.17 -4.95 7.60
C LYS A 100 15.38 -3.47 7.90
N PHE A 101 15.98 -2.71 6.99
CA PHE A 101 16.19 -1.29 7.17
C PHE A 101 14.88 -0.50 7.28
N THR A 102 13.84 -0.88 6.53
CA THR A 102 12.48 -0.35 6.73
C THR A 102 12.02 -0.55 8.19
N ILE A 103 12.25 -1.72 8.78
CA ILE A 103 11.92 -2.00 10.19
C ILE A 103 12.78 -1.16 11.15
N GLU A 104 14.09 -1.04 10.89
CA GLU A 104 14.99 -0.18 11.69
C GLU A 104 14.51 1.27 11.71
N SER A 105 14.20 1.82 10.54
CA SER A 105 13.71 3.21 10.43
C SER A 105 12.41 3.42 11.18
N LEU A 106 11.49 2.45 11.15
CA LEU A 106 10.28 2.51 11.96
C LEU A 106 10.60 2.57 13.45
N PHE A 107 11.43 1.66 13.95
CA PHE A 107 11.74 1.59 15.38
C PHE A 107 12.64 2.73 15.87
N LYS A 108 13.42 3.35 14.98
CA LYS A 108 14.16 4.58 15.30
C LYS A 108 13.22 5.71 15.75
N PHE A 109 12.11 5.90 15.03
CA PHE A 109 11.16 6.98 15.33
C PHE A 109 10.01 6.54 16.24
N HIS A 110 9.77 5.23 16.34
CA HIS A 110 8.74 4.65 17.19
C HIS A 110 9.27 3.43 17.96
N PRO A 111 10.16 3.61 18.95
CA PRO A 111 10.77 2.51 19.69
C PRO A 111 9.76 1.64 20.45
N ASN A 112 8.59 2.21 20.78
CA ASN A 112 7.50 1.51 21.47
C ASN A 112 6.37 1.03 20.53
N ALA A 113 6.54 1.13 19.20
CA ALA A 113 5.57 0.61 18.24
C ALA A 113 5.42 -0.90 18.37
N CYS A 114 4.24 -1.40 18.01
CA CYS A 114 4.02 -2.83 17.79
C CYS A 114 3.87 -3.08 16.30
N LEU A 115 4.86 -3.75 15.72
CA LEU A 115 4.89 -4.11 14.30
C LEU A 115 4.39 -5.54 14.12
N ILE A 116 3.37 -5.72 13.29
CA ILE A 116 2.94 -7.03 12.79
C ILE A 116 3.22 -7.12 11.30
N ILE A 117 4.05 -8.08 10.91
CA ILE A 117 4.29 -8.45 9.52
C ILE A 117 3.35 -9.61 9.17
N VAL A 118 2.31 -9.31 8.41
CA VAL A 118 1.35 -10.32 7.96
C VAL A 118 1.94 -11.06 6.76
N SER A 119 2.39 -12.29 7.00
CA SER A 119 3.19 -13.06 6.05
C SER A 119 3.19 -14.54 6.37
N ASN A 120 2.91 -15.36 5.36
CA ASN A 120 3.06 -16.80 5.44
C ASN A 120 4.53 -17.24 5.50
N SER A 121 5.41 -16.58 4.73
CA SER A 121 6.80 -16.99 4.61
C SER A 121 7.65 -16.56 5.82
N MET A 122 7.36 -15.40 6.40
CA MET A 122 8.02 -14.90 7.62
C MET A 122 7.49 -15.55 8.90
N ASP A 123 6.29 -16.13 8.90
CA ASP A 123 5.77 -16.89 10.05
C ASP A 123 6.37 -18.31 10.07
N SER A 124 7.70 -18.37 10.24
CA SER A 124 8.53 -19.57 10.20
C SER A 124 9.76 -19.41 11.09
N ASN A 125 10.47 -20.50 11.40
CA ASN A 125 11.71 -20.45 12.19
C ASN A 125 12.74 -19.48 11.60
N ARG A 126 12.91 -19.48 10.28
CA ARG A 126 13.81 -18.56 9.58
C ARG A 126 13.34 -17.10 9.70
N GLY A 127 12.03 -16.86 9.66
CA GLY A 127 11.50 -15.50 9.85
C GLY A 127 11.69 -15.02 11.29
N SER A 128 11.53 -15.90 12.27
CA SER A 128 11.87 -15.62 13.67
C SER A 128 13.35 -15.26 13.82
N GLN A 129 14.27 -15.98 13.16
CA GLN A 129 15.70 -15.65 13.16
C GLN A 129 16.00 -14.28 12.53
N ILE A 130 15.29 -13.91 11.46
CA ILE A 130 15.43 -12.58 10.84
C ILE A 130 14.97 -11.47 11.80
N LEU A 131 13.92 -11.70 12.58
CA LEU A 131 13.35 -10.71 13.50
C LEU A 131 14.01 -10.70 14.89
N GLU A 132 14.71 -11.77 15.26
CA GLU A 132 15.33 -11.94 16.58
C GLU A 132 16.25 -10.79 17.00
N PRO A 133 17.09 -10.19 16.12
CA PRO A 133 17.90 -9.05 16.49
C PRO A 133 17.08 -7.85 16.99
N PHE A 134 15.91 -7.61 16.42
CA PHE A 134 15.01 -6.54 16.86
C PHE A 134 14.39 -6.88 18.22
N VAL A 135 13.96 -8.13 18.41
CA VAL A 135 13.37 -8.61 19.66
C VAL A 135 14.39 -8.52 20.82
N ARG A 136 15.67 -8.84 20.57
CA ARG A 136 16.75 -8.67 21.56
C ARG A 136 16.93 -7.23 22.02
N LEU A 137 16.62 -6.26 21.17
CA LEU A 137 16.63 -4.83 21.51
C LEU A 137 15.31 -4.35 22.13
N ASN A 138 14.46 -5.29 22.59
CA ASN A 138 13.13 -5.04 23.13
C ASN A 138 12.15 -4.37 22.16
N PHE A 139 12.44 -4.40 20.85
CA PHE A 139 11.46 -3.96 19.85
C PHE A 139 10.35 -5.00 19.68
N LYS A 140 9.13 -4.50 19.57
CA LYS A 140 7.93 -5.33 19.53
C LYS A 140 7.57 -5.62 18.09
N VAL A 141 8.10 -6.72 17.57
CA VAL A 141 7.84 -7.18 16.20
C VAL A 141 7.44 -8.64 16.18
N MET A 142 6.43 -8.98 15.38
CA MET A 142 6.12 -10.38 15.06
C MET A 142 5.75 -10.56 13.59
N ALA A 143 6.02 -11.75 13.06
CA ALA A 143 5.39 -12.23 11.83
C ALA A 143 4.24 -13.19 12.17
N VAL A 144 3.18 -13.15 11.36
CA VAL A 144 2.02 -14.05 11.51
C VAL A 144 1.36 -14.34 10.16
N SER A 145 1.04 -15.60 9.91
CA SER A 145 0.33 -16.04 8.71
C SER A 145 -1.09 -15.45 8.68
N PRO A 146 -1.53 -14.81 7.57
CA PRO A 146 -2.89 -14.28 7.47
C PRO A 146 -3.95 -15.36 7.56
N ASP A 147 -4.91 -15.19 8.46
CA ASP A 147 -6.21 -15.85 8.37
C ASP A 147 -7.15 -14.95 7.56
N PHE A 148 -7.18 -15.14 6.23
CA PHE A 148 -7.99 -14.32 5.33
C PHE A 148 -9.48 -14.33 5.68
N LYS A 149 -10.03 -15.49 6.07
CA LYS A 149 -11.44 -15.61 6.45
C LYS A 149 -11.75 -14.77 7.68
N PHE A 150 -10.88 -14.81 8.69
CA PHE A 150 -11.02 -13.98 9.87
C PHE A 150 -10.81 -12.50 9.54
N ILE A 151 -9.74 -12.13 8.83
CA ILE A 151 -9.38 -10.74 8.52
C ILE A 151 -10.50 -10.07 7.72
N PHE A 152 -11.07 -10.76 6.74
CA PHE A 152 -12.11 -10.22 5.86
C PHE A 152 -13.53 -10.31 6.41
N LYS A 153 -13.72 -11.01 7.54
CA LYS A 153 -15.03 -11.23 8.17
C LYS A 153 -15.83 -9.92 8.32
N ASN A 154 -17.13 -10.00 8.03
CA ASN A 154 -18.08 -8.88 8.10
C ASN A 154 -17.77 -7.72 7.14
N THR A 155 -17.17 -8.00 5.97
CA THR A 155 -16.96 -7.03 4.90
C THR A 155 -17.17 -7.68 3.52
N MET A 156 -17.30 -6.87 2.46
CA MET A 156 -17.36 -7.37 1.07
C MET A 156 -16.09 -8.12 0.63
N ALA A 157 -14.95 -7.91 1.33
CA ALA A 157 -13.73 -8.69 1.09
C ALA A 157 -13.97 -10.20 1.30
N ALA A 158 -14.81 -10.58 2.27
CA ALA A 158 -15.10 -12.00 2.53
C ALA A 158 -15.86 -12.64 1.35
N ILE A 159 -16.80 -11.91 0.75
CA ILE A 159 -17.56 -12.37 -0.40
C ILE A 159 -16.62 -12.52 -1.60
N TRP A 160 -15.82 -11.50 -1.91
CA TRP A 160 -14.84 -11.57 -3.00
C TRP A 160 -13.87 -12.75 -2.82
N TYR A 161 -13.34 -12.93 -1.62
CA TYR A 161 -12.41 -14.01 -1.30
C TYR A 161 -13.07 -15.39 -1.42
N GLN A 162 -14.33 -15.55 -0.98
CA GLN A 162 -15.08 -16.79 -1.17
C GLN A 162 -15.31 -17.11 -2.65
N GLN A 163 -15.61 -16.11 -3.48
CA GLN A 163 -15.78 -16.29 -4.92
C GLN A 163 -14.44 -16.64 -5.60
N LEU A 164 -13.33 -16.08 -5.12
CA LEU A 164 -11.98 -16.48 -5.55
C LEU A 164 -11.68 -17.94 -5.18
N GLU A 165 -11.99 -18.38 -3.95
CA GLU A 165 -11.81 -19.78 -3.52
C GLU A 165 -12.63 -20.78 -4.36
N LYS A 166 -13.84 -20.37 -4.77
CA LYS A 166 -14.73 -21.15 -5.66
C LYS A 166 -14.30 -21.14 -7.12
N GLY A 167 -13.34 -20.29 -7.49
CA GLY A 167 -12.89 -20.13 -8.87
C GLY A 167 -13.82 -19.29 -9.76
N ASN A 168 -14.69 -18.48 -9.16
CA ASN A 168 -15.61 -17.58 -9.85
C ASN A 168 -14.99 -16.19 -10.13
N VAL A 169 -13.87 -15.86 -9.47
CA VAL A 169 -13.07 -14.67 -9.73
C VAL A 169 -11.79 -15.07 -10.44
N LYS A 170 -11.54 -14.52 -11.62
CA LYS A 170 -10.27 -14.73 -12.33
C LYS A 170 -9.18 -13.88 -11.67
N PRO A 171 -8.05 -14.46 -11.22
CA PRO A 171 -6.99 -13.70 -10.54
C PRO A 171 -6.29 -12.69 -11.46
N GLY A 172 -6.35 -12.91 -12.78
CA GLY A 172 -5.76 -12.06 -13.82
C GLY A 172 -4.24 -12.24 -14.00
N GLU A 173 -3.65 -11.36 -14.79
CA GLU A 173 -2.21 -11.33 -15.11
C GLU A 173 -1.34 -10.72 -14.01
N ILE A 174 -1.89 -9.77 -13.26
CA ILE A 174 -1.20 -9.18 -12.12
C ILE A 174 -1.17 -10.19 -10.97
N SER A 175 -0.03 -10.29 -10.30
CA SER A 175 0.19 -11.22 -9.19
C SER A 175 -0.97 -11.20 -8.19
N LEU A 176 -1.56 -12.39 -7.97
CA LEU A 176 -2.60 -12.55 -6.97
C LEU A 176 -2.11 -12.15 -5.57
N GLY A 177 -0.84 -12.42 -5.25
CA GLY A 177 -0.24 -11.98 -4.00
C GLY A 177 -0.26 -10.46 -3.86
N GLN A 178 0.06 -9.71 -4.91
CA GLN A 178 -0.01 -8.26 -4.89
C GLN A 178 -1.45 -7.75 -4.68
N ASN A 179 -2.43 -8.36 -5.35
CA ASN A 179 -3.83 -8.03 -5.16
C ASN A 179 -4.33 -8.38 -3.75
N LEU A 180 -3.89 -9.50 -3.17
CA LEU A 180 -4.18 -9.85 -1.78
C LEU A 180 -3.55 -8.87 -0.79
N SER A 181 -2.32 -8.39 -1.04
CA SER A 181 -1.70 -7.32 -0.22
C SER A 181 -2.51 -6.02 -0.27
N ASN A 182 -3.03 -5.64 -1.43
CA ASN A 182 -3.93 -4.48 -1.57
C ASN A 182 -5.22 -4.62 -0.76
N LEU A 183 -5.78 -5.82 -0.65
CA LEU A 183 -6.99 -6.05 0.15
C LEU A 183 -6.67 -6.19 1.66
N LEU A 184 -5.56 -6.85 1.99
CA LEU A 184 -5.09 -7.03 3.37
C LEU A 184 -4.83 -5.69 4.05
N ARG A 185 -4.14 -4.76 3.39
CA ARG A 185 -3.82 -3.45 3.99
C ARG A 185 -5.06 -2.66 4.40
N LEU A 186 -6.09 -2.69 3.55
CA LEU A 186 -7.38 -2.05 3.83
C LEU A 186 -8.11 -2.75 4.98
N SER A 187 -8.12 -4.08 4.96
CA SER A 187 -8.84 -4.91 5.93
C SER A 187 -8.21 -4.89 7.32
N LEU A 188 -6.87 -4.86 7.40
CA LEU A 188 -6.12 -4.75 8.65
C LEU A 188 -6.39 -3.41 9.33
N LEU A 189 -6.31 -2.31 8.58
CA LEU A 189 -6.68 -0.98 9.10
C LEU A 189 -8.14 -0.91 9.51
N TYR A 190 -9.06 -1.47 8.72
CA TYR A 190 -10.48 -1.45 9.08
C TYR A 190 -10.72 -2.19 10.41
N LYS A 191 -10.03 -3.32 10.61
CA LYS A 191 -10.21 -4.18 11.77
C LYS A 191 -9.51 -3.67 13.03
N TYR A 192 -8.31 -3.12 12.90
CA TYR A 192 -7.45 -2.80 14.03
C TYR A 192 -7.11 -1.31 14.18
N GLY A 193 -7.32 -0.50 13.15
CA GLY A 193 -6.80 0.87 13.06
C GLY A 193 -5.27 0.89 13.01
N GLY A 194 -4.69 2.07 13.18
CA GLY A 194 -3.25 2.29 13.24
C GLY A 194 -2.65 2.65 11.90
N VAL A 195 -1.42 2.18 11.65
CA VAL A 195 -0.64 2.46 10.44
C VAL A 195 -0.51 1.20 9.59
N TYR A 196 -0.76 1.32 8.30
CA TYR A 196 -0.26 0.38 7.31
C TYR A 196 0.88 1.03 6.54
N MET A 197 1.95 0.27 6.28
CA MET A 197 3.08 0.70 5.47
C MET A 197 3.63 -0.48 4.66
N ASP A 198 3.97 -0.28 3.38
CA ASP A 198 4.69 -1.28 2.60
C ASP A 198 6.13 -1.46 3.14
N THR A 199 6.78 -2.59 2.82
CA THR A 199 8.10 -2.96 3.38
C THR A 199 9.28 -2.22 2.74
N ASP A 200 9.00 -1.24 1.89
CA ASP A 200 9.95 -0.43 1.13
C ASP A 200 9.76 1.07 1.42
N PHE A 201 9.39 1.40 2.66
CA PHE A 201 9.38 2.76 3.19
C PHE A 201 10.51 2.98 4.18
N ILE A 202 11.14 4.15 4.09
CA ILE A 202 12.04 4.66 5.14
C ILE A 202 11.26 5.66 5.97
N VAL A 203 11.03 5.38 7.25
CA VAL A 203 10.43 6.34 8.18
C VAL A 203 11.49 7.34 8.60
N ILE A 204 11.17 8.63 8.50
CA ILE A 204 12.09 9.72 8.82
C ILE A 204 11.56 10.67 9.91
N LYS A 205 10.27 10.55 10.28
CA LYS A 205 9.65 11.27 11.39
C LYS A 205 8.57 10.44 12.07
N ARG A 206 8.17 10.93 13.24
CA ARG A 206 7.03 10.42 14.01
C ARG A 206 5.74 10.51 13.20
N LEU A 207 5.11 9.36 12.99
CA LEU A 207 3.81 9.17 12.33
C LEU A 207 2.62 9.26 13.30
N ASP A 208 2.85 9.26 14.61
CA ASP A 208 1.80 9.31 15.63
C ASP A 208 1.20 10.71 15.81
N THR A 209 1.75 11.71 15.11
CA THR A 209 1.17 13.04 14.94
C THR A 209 0.08 13.09 13.87
N LEU A 210 -0.08 12.02 13.08
CA LEU A 210 -1.01 11.92 11.96
C LEU A 210 -2.19 11.01 12.31
N ARG A 211 -3.38 11.35 11.79
CA ARG A 211 -4.60 10.57 12.00
C ARG A 211 -5.55 10.69 10.81
N ASN A 212 -6.10 9.57 10.35
CA ASN A 212 -7.00 9.50 9.20
C ASN A 212 -6.41 10.16 7.95
N VAL A 213 -5.19 9.74 7.58
CA VAL A 213 -4.45 10.30 6.44
C VAL A 213 -4.17 9.27 5.35
N ILE A 214 -4.13 9.78 4.12
CA ILE A 214 -3.65 9.08 2.92
C ILE A 214 -2.76 10.04 2.12
N GLY A 215 -1.73 9.54 1.46
CA GLY A 215 -0.83 10.39 0.68
C GLY A 215 -1.24 10.53 -0.79
N ALA A 216 -1.09 11.74 -1.32
CA ALA A 216 -1.05 11.99 -2.75
C ALA A 216 0.29 11.50 -3.32
N GLN A 217 0.25 10.55 -4.24
CA GLN A 217 1.41 10.11 -5.00
C GLN A 217 1.81 11.14 -6.06
N THR A 218 0.83 11.70 -6.77
CA THR A 218 1.06 12.71 -7.80
C THR A 218 0.07 13.85 -7.66
N VAL A 219 0.50 15.05 -8.05
CA VAL A 219 -0.33 16.25 -8.16
C VAL A 219 -0.32 16.74 -9.60
N ASP A 220 -1.40 17.38 -10.01
CA ASP A 220 -1.44 18.12 -11.26
C ASP A 220 -0.54 19.36 -11.16
N PRO A 221 0.43 19.56 -12.08
CA PRO A 221 1.38 20.66 -11.98
C PRO A 221 0.75 22.06 -12.00
N LYS A 222 -0.42 22.22 -12.63
CA LYS A 222 -1.11 23.50 -12.81
C LYS A 222 -2.04 23.80 -11.64
N THR A 223 -2.96 22.89 -11.34
CA THR A 223 -4.00 23.08 -10.32
C THR A 223 -3.53 22.79 -8.90
N LYS A 224 -2.38 22.08 -8.77
CA LYS A 224 -1.85 21.56 -7.49
C LYS A 224 -2.78 20.58 -6.77
N ASN A 225 -3.90 20.21 -7.38
CA ASN A 225 -4.77 19.15 -6.89
C ASN A 225 -4.07 17.80 -7.05
N TRP A 226 -4.31 16.88 -6.12
CA TRP A 226 -3.82 15.51 -6.28
C TRP A 226 -4.49 14.85 -7.50
N SER A 227 -3.72 14.07 -8.25
CA SER A 227 -4.19 13.31 -9.42
C SER A 227 -4.13 11.79 -9.19
N ARG A 228 -3.32 11.36 -8.22
CA ARG A 228 -3.22 9.96 -7.78
C ARG A 228 -2.99 9.93 -6.28
N LEU A 229 -3.82 9.18 -5.57
CA LEU A 229 -3.53 8.75 -4.20
C LEU A 229 -2.90 7.37 -4.22
N ASN A 230 -2.20 7.01 -3.15
CA ASN A 230 -1.60 5.70 -3.01
C ASN A 230 -1.86 5.13 -1.61
N ASN A 231 -2.08 3.81 -1.56
CA ASN A 231 -2.41 3.04 -0.38
C ASN A 231 -1.20 2.28 0.18
N ALA A 232 0.02 2.67 -0.18
CA ALA A 232 1.27 2.08 0.31
C ALA A 232 1.63 2.54 1.72
N LEU A 233 1.18 3.72 2.15
CA LEU A 233 1.18 4.16 3.55
C LEU A 233 -0.16 4.83 3.86
N MET A 234 -0.84 4.35 4.89
CA MET A 234 -2.13 4.87 5.33
C MET A 234 -2.24 4.82 6.85
N ILE A 235 -2.85 5.83 7.45
CA ILE A 235 -3.06 5.90 8.90
C ILE A 235 -4.52 6.18 9.15
N PHE A 236 -5.24 5.26 9.78
CA PHE A 236 -6.67 5.41 9.99
C PHE A 236 -7.10 4.83 11.33
N ASP A 237 -8.13 5.45 11.89
CA ASP A 237 -8.87 4.87 13.00
C ASP A 237 -9.51 3.55 12.60
N LYS A 238 -9.65 2.68 13.60
CA LYS A 238 -10.40 1.44 13.45
C LYS A 238 -11.82 1.73 12.94
N LYS A 239 -12.27 0.95 11.95
CA LYS A 239 -13.58 1.07 11.29
C LYS A 239 -13.86 2.42 10.59
N HIS A 240 -12.82 3.20 10.23
CA HIS A 240 -13.04 4.46 9.51
C HIS A 240 -13.89 4.24 8.23
N PRO A 241 -14.96 5.03 7.97
CA PRO A 241 -15.87 4.79 6.84
C PRO A 241 -15.24 4.82 5.46
N LEU A 242 -14.13 5.53 5.28
CA LEU A 242 -13.38 5.52 4.02
C LEU A 242 -12.79 4.13 3.72
N LEU A 243 -12.32 3.40 4.74
CA LEU A 243 -11.74 2.06 4.58
C LEU A 243 -12.78 1.05 4.09
N ILE A 244 -14.00 1.09 4.62
CA ILE A 244 -15.05 0.18 4.14
C ILE A 244 -15.45 0.50 2.69
N LYS A 245 -15.47 1.77 2.29
CA LYS A 245 -15.68 2.17 0.89
C LYS A 245 -14.58 1.64 -0.03
N PHE A 246 -13.31 1.68 0.40
CA PHE A 246 -12.21 1.05 -0.35
C PHE A 246 -12.38 -0.47 -0.49
N ILE A 247 -12.76 -1.16 0.60
CA ILE A 247 -12.98 -2.62 0.58
C ILE A 247 -14.14 -2.99 -0.36
N VAL A 248 -15.23 -2.22 -0.33
CA VAL A 248 -16.38 -2.42 -1.23
C VAL A 248 -15.97 -2.20 -2.68
N GLU A 249 -15.25 -1.11 -2.98
CA GLU A 249 -14.76 -0.83 -4.34
C GLU A 249 -13.85 -1.96 -4.83
N PHE A 250 -12.96 -2.49 -3.99
CA PHE A 250 -12.08 -3.61 -4.34
C PHE A 250 -12.91 -4.81 -4.75
N ALA A 251 -13.87 -5.21 -3.91
CA ALA A 251 -14.67 -6.41 -4.14
C ALA A 251 -15.55 -6.31 -5.40
N LEU A 252 -16.12 -5.14 -5.67
CA LEU A 252 -17.05 -4.92 -6.78
C LEU A 252 -16.37 -4.69 -8.12
N THR A 253 -15.20 -4.05 -8.12
CA THR A 253 -14.54 -3.60 -9.35
C THR A 253 -13.22 -4.31 -9.62
N PHE A 254 -12.92 -5.39 -8.89
CA PHE A 254 -11.67 -6.13 -9.01
C PHE A 254 -11.34 -6.43 -10.48
N ASP A 255 -10.17 -5.97 -10.92
CA ASP A 255 -9.61 -6.30 -12.24
C ASP A 255 -8.18 -6.77 -12.05
N GLY A 256 -8.00 -8.09 -12.10
CA GLY A 256 -6.70 -8.73 -11.95
C GLY A 256 -5.74 -8.48 -13.12
N ASN A 257 -6.18 -7.87 -14.23
CA ASN A 257 -5.35 -7.65 -15.42
C ASN A 257 -4.79 -6.22 -15.48
N LYS A 258 -5.29 -5.29 -14.65
CA LYS A 258 -4.90 -3.88 -14.71
C LYS A 258 -3.98 -3.49 -13.55
N TRP A 259 -2.74 -3.13 -13.88
CA TRP A 259 -1.78 -2.65 -12.89
C TRP A 259 -2.28 -1.41 -12.14
N GLY A 260 -2.18 -1.43 -10.82
CA GLY A 260 -2.60 -0.32 -9.95
C GLY A 260 -4.12 -0.16 -9.78
N HIS A 261 -4.94 -0.83 -10.61
CA HIS A 261 -6.40 -0.71 -10.59
C HIS A 261 -7.01 -1.02 -9.22
N ASN A 262 -6.50 -2.06 -8.56
CA ASN A 262 -6.96 -2.52 -7.25
C ASN A 262 -6.22 -1.87 -6.05
N GLY A 263 -5.35 -0.88 -6.31
CA GLY A 263 -4.53 -0.22 -5.30
C GLY A 263 -4.60 1.31 -5.44
N PRO A 264 -3.55 2.00 -5.92
CA PRO A 264 -3.55 3.46 -6.05
C PRO A 264 -4.75 4.04 -6.82
N TYR A 265 -5.16 3.41 -7.92
CA TYR A 265 -6.29 3.90 -8.72
C TYR A 265 -7.63 3.71 -7.99
N LEU A 266 -7.79 2.60 -7.28
CA LEU A 266 -8.96 2.33 -6.45
C LEU A 266 -9.16 3.42 -5.40
N VAL A 267 -8.14 3.69 -4.58
CA VAL A 267 -8.26 4.67 -3.49
C VAL A 267 -8.50 6.07 -4.03
N SER A 268 -7.91 6.39 -5.19
CA SER A 268 -8.16 7.67 -5.89
C SER A 268 -9.63 7.81 -6.28
N ARG A 269 -10.21 6.84 -7.00
CA ARG A 269 -11.62 6.88 -7.46
C ARG A 269 -12.61 6.93 -6.31
N VAL A 270 -12.32 6.24 -5.19
CA VAL A 270 -13.19 6.31 -4.01
C VAL A 270 -13.10 7.69 -3.36
N VAL A 271 -11.90 8.22 -3.15
CA VAL A 271 -11.73 9.54 -2.51
C VAL A 271 -12.37 10.63 -3.38
N GLU A 272 -12.13 10.63 -4.69
CA GLU A 272 -12.74 11.58 -5.63
C GLU A 272 -14.27 11.59 -5.55
N ARG A 273 -14.89 10.40 -5.57
CA ARG A 273 -16.35 10.29 -5.41
C ARG A 273 -16.84 10.80 -4.06
N VAL A 274 -16.11 10.51 -2.99
CA VAL A 274 -16.46 10.96 -1.63
C VAL A 274 -16.33 12.47 -1.50
N THR A 275 -15.26 13.08 -2.04
CA THR A 275 -15.05 14.53 -1.99
C THR A 275 -16.05 15.28 -2.87
N ASN A 276 -16.37 14.77 -4.06
CA ASN A 276 -17.32 15.41 -4.97
C ASN A 276 -18.78 15.28 -4.47
N SER A 277 -19.09 14.25 -3.68
CA SER A 277 -20.43 14.04 -3.10
C SER A 277 -20.65 14.81 -1.78
N SER A 278 -19.71 15.65 -1.35
CA SER A 278 -19.72 16.32 -0.04
C SER A 278 -20.83 17.36 0.17
N THR A 279 -21.77 17.52 -0.77
CA THR A 279 -23.06 18.18 -0.52
C THR A 279 -24.01 17.34 0.36
N LYS A 280 -23.69 16.09 0.68
CA LYS A 280 -24.48 15.21 1.56
C LYS A 280 -23.64 14.49 2.62
N GLY A 281 -23.12 15.25 3.60
CA GLY A 281 -22.93 14.84 5.02
C GLY A 281 -22.30 13.49 5.40
N GLY A 282 -21.57 12.79 4.52
CA GLY A 282 -21.19 11.38 4.73
C GLY A 282 -19.70 11.04 4.73
N ALA A 283 -18.80 12.02 4.55
CA ALA A 283 -17.36 11.80 4.60
C ALA A 283 -16.83 12.09 6.01
N SER A 284 -16.47 11.06 6.79
CA SER A 284 -15.70 11.25 8.01
C SER A 284 -14.41 12.02 7.70
N LYS A 285 -14.02 12.96 8.57
CA LYS A 285 -12.84 13.83 8.38
C LYS A 285 -11.57 12.98 8.14
N PHE A 286 -10.98 13.08 6.96
CA PHE A 286 -9.68 12.54 6.60
C PHE A 286 -8.87 13.62 5.88
N THR A 287 -7.55 13.46 5.84
CA THR A 287 -6.63 14.41 5.19
C THR A 287 -5.85 13.72 4.08
N VAL A 288 -5.80 14.36 2.91
CA VAL A 288 -4.85 14.00 1.85
C VAL A 288 -3.56 14.77 2.09
N LEU A 289 -2.47 14.06 2.38
CA LEU A 289 -1.15 14.67 2.53
C LEU A 289 -0.47 14.87 1.17
N PRO A 290 0.33 15.93 0.99
CA PRO A 290 1.01 16.20 -0.27
C PRO A 290 2.08 15.13 -0.57
N PRO A 291 2.56 15.03 -1.83
CA PRO A 291 3.62 14.09 -2.19
C PRO A 291 4.88 14.21 -1.34
N SER A 292 5.24 15.42 -0.89
CA SER A 292 6.39 15.64 0.00
C SER A 292 6.30 14.87 1.32
N ALA A 293 5.10 14.46 1.77
CA ALA A 293 4.96 13.72 3.02
C ALA A 293 5.49 12.26 2.93
N PHE A 294 5.24 11.57 1.81
CA PHE A 294 5.48 10.13 1.65
C PHE A 294 6.11 9.71 0.31
N TYR A 295 5.94 10.50 -0.74
CA TYR A 295 6.23 10.19 -2.14
C TYR A 295 7.11 11.28 -2.77
N VAL A 296 8.20 11.64 -2.07
CA VAL A 296 9.11 12.75 -2.42
C VAL A 296 9.72 12.63 -3.82
N VAL A 297 9.88 11.39 -4.29
CA VAL A 297 10.40 11.07 -5.62
C VAL A 297 9.43 10.16 -6.35
N GLU A 298 9.18 10.49 -7.61
CA GLU A 298 8.32 9.71 -8.49
C GLU A 298 8.93 8.35 -8.83
N TRP A 299 8.06 7.40 -9.16
CA TRP A 299 8.41 6.02 -9.52
C TRP A 299 9.62 5.90 -10.46
N GLY A 300 9.67 6.71 -11.53
CA GLY A 300 10.73 6.66 -12.54
C GLY A 300 12.04 7.34 -12.15
N LYS A 301 12.07 8.11 -11.05
CA LYS A 301 13.23 8.89 -10.60
C LYS A 301 13.84 8.38 -9.31
N VAL A 302 13.29 7.30 -8.73
CA VAL A 302 13.74 6.81 -7.43
C VAL A 302 15.21 6.40 -7.40
N GLY A 303 15.78 6.02 -8.56
CA GLY A 303 17.19 5.66 -8.68
C GLY A 303 18.14 6.79 -8.27
N ASP A 304 17.72 8.04 -8.39
CA ASP A 304 18.54 9.21 -8.03
C ASP A 304 18.83 9.27 -6.53
N LEU A 305 17.99 8.63 -5.69
CA LEU A 305 18.24 8.56 -4.25
C LEU A 305 19.40 7.61 -3.87
N PHE A 306 19.78 6.69 -4.77
CA PHE A 306 20.72 5.60 -4.49
C PHE A 306 22.15 5.88 -4.98
N ARG A 307 22.33 6.91 -5.81
CA ARG A 307 23.61 7.24 -6.44
C ARG A 307 24.40 8.26 -5.62
N LYS A 308 25.73 8.18 -5.70
CA LYS A 308 26.66 9.16 -5.14
C LYS A 308 26.70 10.41 -6.02
N PRO A 309 27.17 11.57 -5.51
CA PRO A 309 27.42 12.76 -6.32
C PRO A 309 28.39 12.45 -7.47
N MET A 310 28.16 13.07 -8.62
CA MET A 310 29.07 12.98 -9.78
C MET A 310 30.03 14.18 -9.85
N ASP A 311 29.60 15.32 -9.33
CA ASP A 311 30.31 16.60 -9.30
C ASP A 311 29.79 17.46 -8.14
N GLU A 312 30.35 18.66 -7.98
CA GLU A 312 29.98 19.61 -6.91
C GLU A 312 28.52 20.12 -7.03
N LEU A 313 28.00 20.26 -8.25
CA LEU A 313 26.61 20.70 -8.46
C LEU A 313 25.63 19.61 -8.03
N HIS A 314 25.94 18.35 -8.34
CA HIS A 314 25.16 17.20 -7.91
C HIS A 314 25.26 17.01 -6.39
N GLN A 315 26.42 17.25 -5.79
CA GLN A 315 26.56 17.27 -4.32
C GLN A 315 25.63 18.30 -3.68
N LYS A 316 25.63 19.54 -4.18
CA LYS A 316 24.73 20.59 -3.67
C LYS A 316 23.25 20.19 -3.81
N TRP A 317 22.87 19.59 -4.94
CA TRP A 317 21.51 19.07 -5.13
C TRP A 317 21.16 17.98 -4.11
N LEU A 318 22.08 17.06 -3.82
CA LEU A 318 21.86 16.01 -2.81
C LEU A 318 21.64 16.62 -1.42
N ASP A 319 22.45 17.60 -1.04
CA ASP A 319 22.35 18.28 0.26
C ASP A 319 21.01 19.02 0.39
N ASP A 320 20.65 19.83 -0.62
CA ASP A 320 19.35 20.52 -0.68
C ASP A 320 18.18 19.51 -0.62
N LYS A 321 18.33 18.35 -1.25
CA LYS A 321 17.31 17.30 -1.27
C LYS A 321 17.19 16.57 0.06
N ILE A 322 18.31 16.29 0.74
CA ILE A 322 18.34 15.75 2.10
C ILE A 322 17.62 16.72 3.04
N ASP A 323 17.96 18.00 2.98
CA ASP A 323 17.34 19.02 3.82
C ASP A 323 15.83 19.12 3.56
N GLN A 324 15.40 19.10 2.29
CA GLN A 324 13.98 19.04 1.94
C GLN A 324 13.30 17.81 2.55
N ILE A 325 13.91 16.63 2.38
CA ILE A 325 13.38 15.37 2.88
C ILE A 325 13.20 15.45 4.40
N GLU A 326 14.23 15.88 5.11
CA GLU A 326 14.25 15.96 6.57
C GLU A 326 13.31 17.05 7.11
N ARG A 327 13.01 18.11 6.35
CA ARG A 327 12.03 19.13 6.74
C ARG A 327 10.59 18.73 6.45
N ASP A 328 10.30 18.10 5.32
CA ASP A 328 8.93 18.01 4.82
C ASP A 328 8.31 16.60 4.88
N SER A 329 9.13 15.55 4.89
CA SER A 329 8.62 14.17 4.79
C SER A 329 8.50 13.49 6.16
N TYR A 330 7.57 12.54 6.22
CA TYR A 330 7.38 11.63 7.33
C TYR A 330 7.96 10.25 7.03
N ALA A 331 7.86 9.83 5.78
CA ALA A 331 8.48 8.63 5.26
C ALA A 331 8.81 8.81 3.77
N ILE A 332 9.60 7.91 3.21
CA ILE A 332 9.97 7.91 1.79
C ILE A 332 9.70 6.53 1.20
N HIS A 333 8.88 6.48 0.17
CA HIS A 333 8.64 5.25 -0.58
C HIS A 333 9.77 4.96 -1.57
N LEU A 334 10.34 3.75 -1.51
CA LEU A 334 11.47 3.35 -2.36
C LEU A 334 11.05 2.67 -3.66
N TRP A 335 9.75 2.44 -3.89
CA TRP A 335 9.24 1.84 -5.12
C TRP A 335 9.99 0.55 -5.49
N ASN A 336 9.99 -0.47 -4.61
CA ASN A 336 10.92 -1.61 -4.69
C ASN A 336 10.93 -2.33 -6.05
N ARG A 337 9.82 -2.31 -6.81
CA ARG A 337 9.79 -2.85 -8.18
C ARG A 337 10.78 -2.15 -9.13
N GLN A 338 11.09 -0.88 -8.91
CA GLN A 338 12.09 -0.11 -9.66
C GLN A 338 13.46 -0.17 -9.00
N SER A 339 13.49 -0.04 -7.68
CA SER A 339 14.75 0.20 -6.98
C SER A 339 15.47 -1.05 -6.51
N ARG A 340 14.82 -2.22 -6.40
CA ARG A 340 15.36 -3.40 -5.70
C ARG A 340 16.75 -3.86 -6.16
N GLU A 341 17.06 -3.70 -7.45
CA GLU A 341 18.35 -4.12 -8.02
C GLU A 341 19.42 -3.01 -7.96
N ILE A 342 19.05 -1.78 -7.56
CA ILE A 342 19.96 -0.64 -7.51
C ILE A 342 20.84 -0.77 -6.26
N LYS A 343 22.17 -0.68 -6.41
CA LYS A 343 23.07 -0.67 -5.25
C LYS A 343 22.99 0.68 -4.54
N VAL A 344 23.02 0.66 -3.21
CA VAL A 344 23.14 1.89 -2.41
C VAL A 344 24.60 2.30 -2.44
N GLU A 345 24.90 3.41 -3.10
CA GLU A 345 26.26 3.94 -3.18
C GLU A 345 26.62 4.76 -1.93
N ASP A 346 27.89 4.74 -1.56
CA ASP A 346 28.39 5.58 -0.47
C ASP A 346 28.39 7.05 -0.89
N GLY A 347 27.76 7.90 -0.07
CA GLY A 347 27.48 9.30 -0.40
C GLY A 347 26.07 9.56 -0.94
N SER A 348 25.26 8.52 -1.18
CA SER A 348 23.87 8.67 -1.62
C SER A 348 22.92 9.13 -0.49
N ILE A 349 21.75 9.66 -0.87
CA ILE A 349 20.67 10.03 0.08
C ILE A 349 20.24 8.81 0.90
N ILE A 350 20.03 7.66 0.26
CA ILE A 350 19.65 6.45 1.00
C ILE A 350 20.75 6.05 1.99
N ARG A 351 22.03 6.15 1.63
CA ARG A 351 23.12 5.88 2.57
C ARG A 351 23.10 6.83 3.77
N HIS A 352 22.86 8.13 3.55
CA HIS A 352 22.70 9.12 4.62
C HIS A 352 21.57 8.74 5.58
N LEU A 353 20.39 8.43 5.05
CA LEU A 353 19.23 8.02 5.84
C LEU A 353 19.49 6.71 6.59
N MET A 354 20.19 5.74 5.98
CA MET A 354 20.59 4.49 6.62
C MET A 354 21.46 4.71 7.86
N LYS A 355 22.45 5.60 7.77
CA LYS A 355 23.31 5.95 8.91
C LYS A 355 22.50 6.58 10.05
N LYS A 356 21.54 7.46 9.72
CA LYS A 356 20.72 8.18 10.70
C LYS A 356 19.69 7.29 11.42
N ALA A 357 19.14 6.31 10.70
CA ALA A 357 18.09 5.42 11.17
C ALA A 357 18.60 4.09 11.76
N CYS A 358 19.90 3.83 11.71
CA CYS A 358 20.49 2.59 12.21
C CYS A 358 20.26 2.41 13.71
N VAL A 359 19.55 1.36 14.09
CA VAL A 359 19.29 1.02 15.51
C VAL A 359 20.33 0.04 16.05
N PHE A 360 21.01 -0.71 15.18
CA PHE A 360 22.06 -1.66 15.56
C PHE A 360 23.45 -1.03 15.68
N CYS A 361 23.67 0.15 15.08
CA CYS A 361 24.99 0.78 15.04
C CYS A 361 25.52 1.23 16.41
N ASN A 362 24.63 1.42 17.39
CA ASN A 362 25.02 1.78 18.75
C ASN A 362 25.46 0.57 19.59
N VAL A 363 25.08 -0.64 19.21
CA VAL A 363 25.41 -1.88 19.94
C VAL A 363 26.87 -2.25 19.74
N SER A 364 27.43 -1.96 18.57
CA SER A 364 28.85 -2.21 18.26
C SER A 364 29.83 -1.32 19.03
N ARG A 365 29.36 -0.27 19.71
CA ARG A 365 30.20 0.62 20.53
C ARG A 365 30.31 0.20 22.00
N THR A 366 29.55 -0.79 22.43
CA THR A 366 29.52 -1.24 23.84
C THR A 366 30.26 -2.56 24.06
N ILE A 367 30.83 -3.13 23.00
CA ILE A 367 31.59 -4.40 23.03
C ILE A 367 33.08 -4.18 22.63
N SER A 368 33.52 -2.92 22.51
CA SER A 368 34.93 -2.58 22.27
C SER A 368 35.60 -2.06 23.52
#